data_AF-A0A940NQ47-F1
#
_entry.id   AF-A0A940NQ47-F1
#
_cell.length_a   1.000
_cell.length_b   1.000
_cell.length_c   1.000
_cell.angle_alpha   90.00
_cell.angle_beta   90.00
_cell.angle_gamma   90.00
#
_symmetry.space_group_name_H-M   'P 1'
#
loop_
_entity.id
_entity.type
_entity.pdbx_description
1 polymer ?
#
loop_
_entity_poly.entity_id
_entity_poly.type
_entity_poly.pdbx_seq_one_letter_code
_entity_poly.pdbx_strand_id
1 'polypeptide(L)'
;IHAADIWSVDKYMALHWGWPFDVAKPGGRSHRRDTCHNVYDLTKRSFRRFTELNGGQTKPMIMSEFNADGDVTGPYEQCDMVDGFFRLLKADPEPWLTGINFYQFRDRGRLGLETEDPSDPRCGIAQPVMQTFKSWLRDSMFLPEITEQDTAELPVTLRWGGAEDAEGLAIPLHLDDNPHFCELYFSDEGNYMLECNGKWFYKAPQTKFVDLMPAFYEDALMTPCDLQIRLFAPPASGKNEPEHGDDLLNSYTTVTALPEIRIAYDPVEASRD
;
A
#
# COMPACT_ATOMS: atom_id res chain seq x y z
N ILE A 1 24.64 -14.17 3.56
CA ILE A 1 23.46 -15.07 3.62
C ILE A 1 23.10 -15.40 5.06
N HIS A 2 23.98 -16.03 5.84
CA HIS A 2 23.67 -16.41 7.24
C HIS A 2 23.41 -15.23 8.19
N ALA A 3 24.16 -14.13 8.08
CA ALA A 3 24.02 -12.99 8.98
C ALA A 3 22.88 -12.02 8.61
N ALA A 4 22.26 -12.17 7.43
CA ALA A 4 21.20 -11.27 6.98
C ALA A 4 19.84 -11.73 7.50
N ASP A 5 19.01 -10.85 8.04
CA ASP A 5 17.66 -11.19 8.51
C ASP A 5 16.68 -11.38 7.35
N ILE A 6 16.91 -10.67 6.24
CA ILE A 6 16.09 -10.68 5.03
C ILE A 6 17.00 -10.89 3.81
N TRP A 7 16.51 -11.60 2.81
CA TRP A 7 17.14 -11.68 1.50
C TRP A 7 16.39 -10.81 0.51
N SER A 8 17.13 -10.10 -0.34
CA SER A 8 16.56 -9.27 -1.39
C SER A 8 17.19 -9.61 -2.74
N VAL A 9 16.39 -9.51 -3.79
CA VAL A 9 16.87 -9.43 -5.16
C VAL A 9 16.29 -8.21 -5.85
N ASP A 10 17.11 -7.63 -6.71
CA ASP A 10 16.70 -6.65 -7.71
C ASP A 10 16.58 -7.37 -9.05
N LYS A 11 15.37 -7.39 -9.62
CA LYS A 11 15.10 -7.90 -10.96
C LYS A 11 13.94 -7.20 -11.64
N TYR A 12 14.30 -6.30 -12.54
CA TYR A 12 13.40 -5.73 -13.54
C TYR A 12 12.99 -6.75 -14.62
N MET A 13 11.71 -6.76 -14.95
CA MET A 13 11.16 -7.47 -16.10
C MET A 13 11.53 -6.79 -17.42
N ALA A 14 11.65 -5.47 -17.41
CA ALA A 14 12.24 -4.68 -18.47
C ALA A 14 12.92 -3.46 -17.86
N LEU A 15 14.05 -3.04 -18.42
CA LEU A 15 14.81 -1.90 -17.93
C LEU A 15 15.55 -1.19 -19.07
N HIS A 16 15.47 0.14 -19.10
CA HIS A 16 16.27 1.01 -19.95
C HIS A 16 17.29 1.78 -19.10
N TRP A 17 18.58 1.43 -19.23
CA TRP A 17 19.68 2.05 -18.48
C TRP A 17 20.38 3.19 -19.22
N GLY A 18 19.93 3.54 -20.41
CA GLY A 18 20.44 4.70 -21.15
C GLY A 18 19.73 6.01 -20.81
N TRP A 19 18.61 5.93 -20.10
CA TRP A 19 17.89 7.08 -19.55
C TRP A 19 18.76 7.87 -18.54
N PRO A 20 18.67 9.21 -18.46
CA PRO A 20 17.85 10.14 -19.26
C PRO A 20 18.44 10.54 -20.62
N PHE A 21 19.55 9.94 -21.04
CA PHE A 21 20.38 10.48 -22.12
C PHE A 21 20.04 9.93 -23.51
N ASP A 22 19.31 8.83 -23.61
CA ASP A 22 18.82 8.29 -24.87
C ASP A 22 17.37 7.77 -24.78
N VAL A 23 16.89 7.17 -25.87
CA VAL A 23 15.59 6.51 -25.98
C VAL A 23 15.85 5.06 -26.34
N ALA A 24 15.18 4.11 -25.69
CA ALA A 24 15.22 2.71 -26.06
C ALA A 24 14.74 2.52 -27.51
N LYS A 25 15.60 1.95 -28.37
CA LYS A 25 15.30 1.70 -29.79
C LYS A 25 15.45 0.22 -30.12
N PRO A 26 14.61 -0.34 -31.01
CA PRO A 26 14.76 -1.71 -31.48
C PRO A 26 16.20 -1.99 -31.98
N GLY A 27 16.79 -3.09 -31.53
CA GLY A 27 18.18 -3.47 -31.86
C GLY A 27 19.27 -2.70 -31.11
N GLY A 28 18.88 -1.77 -30.22
CA GLY A 28 19.81 -1.05 -29.34
C GLY A 28 20.40 -1.94 -28.23
N ARG A 29 21.32 -1.36 -27.46
CA ARG A 29 22.02 -2.02 -26.33
C ARG A 29 21.82 -1.30 -24.99
N SER A 30 20.92 -0.32 -24.94
CA SER A 30 20.63 0.46 -23.73
C SER A 30 19.45 -0.11 -22.93
N HIS A 31 18.83 -1.20 -23.37
CA HIS A 31 17.68 -1.79 -22.70
C HIS A 31 17.73 -3.32 -22.72
N ARG A 32 17.01 -3.91 -21.77
CA ARG A 32 16.70 -5.34 -21.73
C ARG A 32 15.20 -5.49 -21.52
N ARG A 33 14.68 -6.56 -22.10
CA ARG A 33 13.36 -7.08 -21.81
C ARG A 33 13.44 -8.57 -21.54
N ASP A 34 12.71 -9.00 -20.53
CA ASP A 34 12.48 -10.39 -20.18
C ASP A 34 10.98 -10.68 -20.11
N THR A 35 10.60 -11.91 -19.79
CA THR A 35 9.21 -12.27 -19.50
C THR A 35 8.96 -12.21 -17.99
N CYS A 36 7.74 -11.89 -17.57
CA CYS A 36 7.35 -11.96 -16.16
C CYS A 36 7.56 -13.38 -15.57
N HIS A 37 7.31 -14.43 -16.37
CA HIS A 37 7.54 -15.82 -16.00
C HIS A 37 9.01 -16.11 -15.70
N ASN A 38 9.93 -15.70 -16.57
CA ASN A 38 11.36 -15.94 -16.34
C ASN A 38 11.88 -15.13 -15.15
N VAL A 39 11.42 -13.89 -14.95
CA VAL A 39 11.76 -13.13 -13.74
C VAL A 39 11.25 -13.83 -12.49
N TYR A 40 9.98 -14.26 -12.48
CA TYR A 40 9.37 -15.02 -11.39
C TYR A 40 10.20 -16.28 -11.06
N ASP A 41 10.46 -17.12 -12.05
CA ASP A 41 11.21 -18.37 -11.89
C ASP A 41 12.63 -18.13 -11.39
N LEU A 42 13.31 -17.11 -11.92
CA LEU A 42 14.67 -16.78 -11.48
C LEU A 42 14.69 -16.25 -10.05
N THR A 43 13.72 -15.45 -9.64
CA THR A 43 13.61 -14.94 -8.26
C THR A 43 13.33 -16.09 -7.29
N LYS A 44 12.42 -17.01 -7.65
CA LYS A 44 12.16 -18.22 -6.87
C LYS A 44 13.36 -19.16 -6.80
N ARG A 45 14.14 -19.28 -7.89
CA ARG A 45 15.41 -20.02 -7.89
C ARG A 45 16.46 -19.37 -7.00
N SER A 46 16.53 -18.04 -6.95
CA SER A 46 17.39 -17.33 -6.02
C SER A 46 17.01 -17.65 -4.57
N PHE A 47 15.72 -17.62 -4.22
CA PHE A 47 15.25 -18.03 -2.90
C PHE A 47 15.73 -19.45 -2.54
N ARG A 48 15.50 -20.43 -3.41
CA ARG A 48 15.93 -21.83 -3.18
C ARG A 48 17.46 -21.94 -3.03
N ARG A 49 18.21 -21.20 -3.83
CA ARG A 49 19.67 -21.17 -3.74
C ARG A 49 20.13 -20.54 -2.43
N PHE A 50 19.49 -19.48 -1.97
CA PHE A 50 19.81 -18.85 -0.68
C PHE A 50 19.48 -19.78 0.48
N THR A 51 18.36 -20.50 0.42
CA THR A 51 18.00 -21.55 1.40
C THR A 51 19.04 -22.65 1.45
N GLU A 52 19.50 -23.17 0.31
CA GLU A 52 20.59 -24.16 0.25
C GLU A 52 21.88 -23.62 0.89
N LEU A 53 22.28 -22.41 0.50
CA LEU A 53 23.46 -21.74 1.07
C LEU A 53 23.30 -21.41 2.55
N ASN A 54 22.07 -21.35 3.06
CA ASN A 54 21.73 -21.14 4.46
C ASN A 54 21.46 -22.47 5.21
N GLY A 55 22.01 -23.60 4.74
CA GLY A 55 21.89 -24.88 5.42
C GLY A 55 20.47 -25.44 5.47
N GLY A 56 19.63 -25.08 4.49
CA GLY A 56 18.23 -25.50 4.40
C GLY A 56 17.25 -24.60 5.15
N GLN A 57 17.71 -23.57 5.87
CA GLN A 57 16.83 -22.65 6.58
C GLN A 57 16.39 -21.50 5.67
N THR A 58 15.09 -21.26 5.59
CA THR A 58 14.50 -20.15 4.84
C THR A 58 14.57 -18.85 5.63
N LYS A 59 14.58 -17.71 4.92
CA LYS A 59 14.43 -16.37 5.49
C LYS A 59 13.45 -15.57 4.64
N PRO A 60 12.85 -14.49 5.17
CA PRO A 60 12.05 -13.58 4.36
C PRO A 60 12.77 -13.16 3.10
N MET A 61 12.08 -13.25 1.97
CA MET A 61 12.61 -12.91 0.65
C MET A 61 11.80 -11.75 0.10
N ILE A 62 12.47 -10.69 -0.33
CA ILE A 62 11.82 -9.54 -0.92
C ILE A 62 12.35 -9.26 -2.31
N MET A 63 11.52 -8.65 -3.14
CA MET A 63 11.96 -7.97 -4.35
C MET A 63 12.02 -6.48 -4.08
N SER A 64 13.21 -5.96 -3.78
CA SER A 64 13.38 -4.53 -3.48
C SER A 64 13.20 -3.64 -4.70
N GLU A 65 13.36 -4.19 -5.90
CA GLU A 65 13.16 -3.50 -7.17
C GLU A 65 12.35 -4.42 -8.09
N PHE A 66 11.04 -4.20 -8.09
CA PHE A 66 10.07 -4.88 -8.95
C PHE A 66 9.44 -3.88 -9.90
N ASN A 67 9.63 -4.08 -11.21
CA ASN A 67 8.92 -3.34 -12.25
C ASN A 67 9.15 -3.91 -13.66
N ALA A 68 8.40 -3.41 -14.63
CA ALA A 68 8.75 -3.38 -16.04
C ALA A 68 8.85 -1.91 -16.50
N ASP A 69 9.92 -1.54 -17.19
CA ASP A 69 10.08 -0.19 -17.72
C ASP A 69 9.13 0.10 -18.90
N GLY A 70 8.30 1.12 -18.75
CA GLY A 70 7.34 1.57 -19.76
C GLY A 70 7.99 2.22 -20.99
N ASP A 71 9.26 2.64 -20.94
CA ASP A 71 9.99 3.11 -22.12
C ASP A 71 10.42 1.93 -23.02
N VAL A 72 10.51 0.73 -22.46
CA VAL A 72 10.85 -0.50 -23.19
C VAL A 72 9.60 -1.24 -23.66
N THR A 73 8.60 -1.33 -22.79
CA THR A 73 7.40 -2.16 -23.00
C THR A 73 6.20 -1.35 -23.49
N GLY A 74 6.19 -0.04 -23.28
CA GLY A 74 5.00 0.78 -23.40
C GLY A 74 4.12 0.68 -22.14
N PRO A 75 3.25 1.68 -21.93
CA PRO A 75 2.54 1.85 -20.65
C PRO A 75 1.53 0.74 -20.34
N TYR A 76 0.94 0.12 -21.37
CA TYR A 76 -0.08 -0.93 -21.18
C TYR A 76 0.53 -2.32 -21.03
N GLU A 77 1.61 -2.62 -21.76
CA GLU A 77 2.29 -3.91 -21.58
C GLU A 77 3.02 -3.96 -20.23
N GLN A 78 3.51 -2.83 -19.71
CA GLN A 78 3.95 -2.73 -18.31
C GLN A 78 2.86 -3.22 -17.35
N CYS A 79 1.59 -2.85 -17.57
CA CYS A 79 0.46 -3.33 -16.78
C CYS A 79 0.29 -4.84 -16.89
N ASP A 80 0.30 -5.38 -18.11
CA ASP A 80 0.15 -6.83 -18.38
C ASP A 80 1.28 -7.64 -17.72
N MET A 81 2.50 -7.12 -17.71
CA MET A 81 3.65 -7.79 -17.08
C MET A 81 3.55 -7.80 -15.56
N VAL A 82 3.14 -6.69 -14.95
CA VAL A 82 2.92 -6.57 -13.50
C VAL A 82 1.77 -7.47 -13.05
N ASP A 83 0.63 -7.42 -13.74
CA ASP A 83 -0.51 -8.31 -13.49
C ASP A 83 -0.13 -9.78 -13.67
N GLY A 84 0.58 -10.12 -14.74
CA GLY A 84 1.06 -11.47 -14.99
C GLY A 84 1.95 -12.01 -13.87
N PHE A 85 2.83 -11.17 -13.32
CA PHE A 85 3.67 -11.57 -12.17
C PHE A 85 2.83 -11.86 -10.92
N PHE A 86 1.87 -11.01 -10.58
CA PHE A 86 1.01 -11.22 -9.41
C PHE A 86 0.08 -12.42 -9.57
N ARG A 87 -0.41 -12.72 -10.79
CA ARG A 87 -1.16 -13.95 -11.06
C ARG A 87 -0.31 -15.20 -10.82
N LEU A 88 0.96 -15.19 -11.23
CA LEU A 88 1.88 -16.28 -10.95
C LEU A 88 2.09 -16.46 -9.45
N LEU A 89 2.32 -15.35 -8.73
CA LEU A 89 2.48 -15.36 -7.27
C LEU A 89 1.24 -15.91 -6.56
N LYS A 90 0.04 -15.45 -6.94
CA LYS A 90 -1.23 -15.91 -6.37
C LYS A 90 -1.53 -17.38 -6.65
N ALA A 91 -1.11 -17.90 -7.80
CA ALA A 91 -1.30 -19.29 -8.18
C ALA A 91 -0.30 -20.25 -7.50
N ASP A 92 0.77 -19.72 -6.90
CA ASP A 92 1.85 -20.51 -6.31
C ASP A 92 1.64 -20.66 -4.78
N PRO A 93 1.39 -21.89 -4.29
CA PRO A 93 1.16 -22.11 -2.87
C PRO A 93 2.46 -22.08 -2.03
N GLU A 94 3.64 -22.04 -2.65
CA GLU A 94 4.91 -22.00 -1.92
C GLU A 94 5.14 -20.58 -1.34
N PRO A 95 5.30 -20.42 -0.01
CA PRO A 95 5.49 -19.11 0.61
C PRO A 95 6.95 -18.66 0.49
N TRP A 96 7.40 -18.45 -0.75
CA TRP A 96 8.80 -18.15 -1.06
C TRP A 96 9.11 -16.66 -1.13
N LEU A 97 8.10 -15.80 -1.30
CA LEU A 97 8.23 -14.35 -1.42
C LEU A 97 7.40 -13.66 -0.34
N THR A 98 8.03 -12.81 0.45
CA THR A 98 7.45 -12.11 1.60
C THR A 98 7.04 -10.68 1.29
N GLY A 99 7.72 -10.01 0.35
CA GLY A 99 7.43 -8.61 0.06
C GLY A 99 7.93 -8.14 -1.30
N ILE A 100 7.30 -7.09 -1.82
CA ILE A 100 7.61 -6.48 -3.10
C ILE A 100 7.61 -4.97 -2.93
N ASN A 101 8.65 -4.30 -3.44
CA ASN A 101 8.70 -2.86 -3.57
C ASN A 101 8.62 -2.49 -5.06
N PHE A 102 7.55 -1.77 -5.42
CA PHE A 102 7.40 -1.23 -6.77
C PHE A 102 8.38 -0.08 -6.97
N TYR A 103 9.46 -0.31 -7.71
CA TYR A 103 10.47 0.72 -7.95
C TYR A 103 10.16 1.45 -9.25
N GLN A 104 9.74 2.72 -9.25
CA GLN A 104 9.68 3.69 -8.15
C GLN A 104 8.33 4.45 -8.15
N PHE A 105 8.07 5.29 -7.16
CA PHE A 105 6.80 6.02 -7.12
C PHE A 105 6.70 7.06 -8.24
N ARG A 106 7.70 7.95 -8.33
CA ARG A 106 7.81 8.94 -9.40
C ARG A 106 9.19 8.90 -10.00
N ASP A 107 9.27 8.94 -11.31
CA ASP A 107 10.50 9.12 -12.04
C ASP A 107 10.32 10.06 -13.23
N ARG A 108 11.39 10.30 -13.98
CA ARG A 108 11.35 11.07 -15.22
C ARG A 108 11.50 10.17 -16.46
N GLY A 109 11.71 8.87 -16.26
CA GLY A 109 11.50 7.83 -17.26
C GLY A 109 10.06 7.34 -17.18
N ARG A 110 9.78 6.14 -17.69
CA ARG A 110 8.46 5.48 -17.51
C ARG A 110 8.56 4.25 -16.61
N LEU A 111 9.44 4.30 -15.62
CA LEU A 111 9.54 3.28 -14.59
C LEU A 111 8.56 3.58 -13.45
N GLY A 112 8.22 4.83 -13.19
CA GLY A 112 7.40 5.24 -12.06
C GLY A 112 5.93 4.82 -12.16
N LEU A 113 5.25 4.75 -11.01
CA LEU A 113 3.78 4.83 -10.95
C LEU A 113 3.28 6.18 -11.49
N GLU A 114 4.11 7.21 -11.35
CA GLU A 114 3.96 8.54 -11.96
C GLU A 114 5.20 8.89 -12.78
N THR A 115 5.00 9.60 -13.88
CA THR A 115 6.07 10.34 -14.56
C THR A 115 6.05 11.78 -14.08
N GLU A 116 7.20 12.37 -13.77
CA GLU A 116 7.36 13.78 -13.46
C GLU A 116 6.96 14.65 -14.66
N ASP A 117 6.16 15.69 -14.44
CA ASP A 117 5.92 16.69 -15.47
C ASP A 117 7.22 17.47 -15.73
N PRO A 118 7.76 17.46 -16.97
CA PRO A 118 8.99 18.17 -17.29
C PRO A 118 8.90 19.70 -17.11
N SER A 119 7.69 20.25 -17.01
CA SER A 119 7.43 21.67 -16.79
C SER A 119 7.23 22.03 -15.31
N ASP A 120 6.84 21.06 -14.46
CA ASP A 120 6.68 21.26 -13.02
C ASP A 120 7.02 19.96 -12.25
N PRO A 121 8.23 19.85 -11.67
CA PRO A 121 8.67 18.66 -10.94
C PRO A 121 7.80 18.27 -9.74
N ARG A 122 6.94 19.17 -9.26
CA ARG A 122 5.99 18.89 -8.18
C ARG A 122 4.78 18.10 -8.66
N CYS A 123 4.46 18.18 -9.95
CA CYS A 123 3.34 17.49 -10.57
C CYS A 123 3.79 16.11 -11.08
N GLY A 124 3.09 15.07 -10.65
CA GLY A 124 3.21 13.73 -11.19
C GLY A 124 2.05 13.43 -12.14
N ILE A 125 2.35 12.81 -13.27
CA ILE A 125 1.38 12.32 -14.24
C ILE A 125 1.26 10.81 -14.04
N ALA A 126 0.13 10.39 -13.48
CA ALA A 126 -0.15 8.97 -13.20
C ALA A 126 -0.02 8.11 -14.47
N GLN A 127 0.74 7.03 -14.37
CA GLN A 127 0.85 6.01 -15.41
C GLN A 127 -0.25 4.94 -15.25
N PRO A 128 -0.67 4.25 -16.33
CA PRO A 128 -1.68 3.21 -16.24
C PRO A 128 -1.37 2.10 -15.22
N VAL A 129 -0.08 1.77 -15.05
CA VAL A 129 0.36 0.76 -14.08
C VAL A 129 0.01 1.09 -12.63
N MET A 130 -0.18 2.38 -12.30
CA MET A 130 -0.65 2.78 -10.97
C MET A 130 -2.01 2.16 -10.65
N GLN A 131 -2.92 2.13 -11.61
CA GLN A 131 -4.24 1.52 -11.40
C GLN A 131 -4.15 0.00 -11.27
N THR A 132 -3.32 -0.64 -12.09
CA THR A 132 -3.05 -2.09 -11.99
C THR A 132 -2.45 -2.46 -10.64
N PHE A 133 -1.47 -1.70 -10.15
CA PHE A 133 -0.85 -1.97 -8.86
C PHE A 133 -1.85 -1.73 -7.72
N LYS A 134 -2.63 -0.64 -7.76
CA LYS A 134 -3.70 -0.36 -6.79
C LYS A 134 -4.74 -1.48 -6.73
N SER A 135 -5.15 -2.05 -7.86
CA SER A 135 -6.12 -3.16 -7.83
C SER A 135 -5.56 -4.41 -7.15
N TRP A 136 -4.26 -4.68 -7.30
CA TRP A 136 -3.60 -5.78 -6.60
C TRP A 136 -3.48 -5.53 -5.11
N LEU A 137 -3.20 -4.30 -4.66
CA LEU A 137 -3.16 -3.96 -3.23
C LEU A 137 -4.50 -4.19 -2.51
N ARG A 138 -5.62 -4.28 -3.23
CA ARG A 138 -6.95 -4.63 -2.70
C ARG A 138 -7.22 -6.15 -2.67
N ASP A 139 -6.36 -6.96 -3.28
CA ASP A 139 -6.48 -8.41 -3.25
C ASP A 139 -6.16 -8.94 -1.85
N SER A 140 -6.90 -9.97 -1.40
CA SER A 140 -6.73 -10.56 -0.06
C SER A 140 -5.32 -11.08 0.19
N MET A 141 -4.53 -11.38 -0.85
CA MET A 141 -3.13 -11.78 -0.69
C MET A 141 -2.21 -10.65 -0.15
N PHE A 142 -2.63 -9.38 -0.24
CA PHE A 142 -1.86 -8.21 0.19
C PHE A 142 -2.50 -7.47 1.37
N LEU A 143 -3.70 -7.86 1.78
CA LEU A 143 -4.35 -7.27 2.93
C LEU A 143 -3.83 -7.92 4.22
N PRO A 144 -3.63 -7.14 5.29
CA PRO A 144 -3.28 -7.71 6.58
C PRO A 144 -4.40 -8.63 7.08
N GLU A 145 -4.01 -9.70 7.77
CA GLU A 145 -4.97 -10.51 8.52
C GLU A 145 -5.39 -9.72 9.77
N ILE A 146 -6.70 -9.62 9.98
CA ILE A 146 -7.27 -8.89 11.13
C ILE A 146 -8.03 -9.88 11.98
N THR A 147 -7.60 -10.02 13.23
CA THR A 147 -8.27 -10.86 14.23
C THR A 147 -9.16 -9.97 15.10
N GLU A 148 -10.47 -10.16 15.02
CA GLU A 148 -11.42 -9.49 15.92
C GLU A 148 -11.23 -9.98 17.37
N GLN A 149 -11.29 -9.05 18.31
CA GLN A 149 -11.19 -9.28 19.75
C GLN A 149 -12.48 -8.82 20.44
N ASP A 150 -12.55 -8.98 21.77
CA ASP A 150 -13.68 -8.50 22.56
C ASP A 150 -13.87 -6.98 22.49
N THR A 151 -15.06 -6.52 22.88
CA THR A 151 -15.38 -5.09 22.94
C THR A 151 -14.43 -4.35 23.89
N ALA A 152 -13.85 -3.26 23.41
CA ALA A 152 -13.02 -2.37 24.23
C ALA A 152 -13.86 -1.27 24.89
N GLU A 153 -13.54 -0.93 26.15
CA GLU A 153 -14.08 0.24 26.84
C GLU A 153 -13.06 1.38 26.77
N LEU A 154 -13.54 2.61 26.53
CA LEU A 154 -12.70 3.80 26.56
C LEU A 154 -12.52 4.30 28.01
N PRO A 155 -11.32 4.81 28.38
CA PRO A 155 -10.13 4.92 27.56
C PRO A 155 -9.43 3.56 27.35
N VAL A 156 -8.90 3.34 26.15
CA VAL A 156 -8.17 2.11 25.78
C VAL A 156 -6.77 2.46 25.29
N THR A 157 -5.78 1.67 25.71
CA THR A 157 -4.41 1.79 25.21
C THR A 157 -4.19 0.78 24.11
N LEU A 158 -3.81 1.26 22.93
CA LEU A 158 -3.54 0.45 21.74
C LEU A 158 -2.03 0.35 21.54
N ARG A 159 -1.55 -0.87 21.29
CA ARG A 159 -0.17 -1.14 20.85
C ARG A 159 -0.03 -0.95 19.34
N TRP A 160 1.04 -0.28 18.93
CA TRP A 160 1.47 -0.16 17.54
C TRP A 160 2.90 -0.69 17.40
N GLY A 161 3.06 -1.85 16.77
CA GLY A 161 4.36 -2.42 16.37
C GLY A 161 4.73 -2.11 14.91
N GLY A 162 3.73 -1.83 14.07
CA GLY A 162 3.89 -1.47 12.67
C GLY A 162 2.59 -1.67 11.88
N ALA A 163 2.61 -1.39 10.58
CA ALA A 163 1.42 -1.52 9.73
C ALA A 163 0.91 -2.97 9.59
N GLU A 164 1.78 -3.96 9.84
CA GLU A 164 1.45 -5.39 9.79
C GLU A 164 1.20 -5.99 11.20
N ASP A 165 1.48 -5.23 12.27
CA ASP A 165 1.39 -5.70 13.65
C ASP A 165 0.95 -4.55 14.58
N ALA A 166 -0.36 -4.37 14.71
CA ALA A 166 -0.94 -3.34 15.55
C ALA A 166 -2.30 -3.74 16.11
N GLU A 167 -2.61 -3.21 17.28
CA GLU A 167 -3.96 -3.19 17.84
C GLU A 167 -4.70 -1.97 17.28
N GLY A 168 -6.01 -2.15 17.09
CA GLY A 168 -6.88 -1.12 16.57
C GLY A 168 -8.29 -1.24 17.12
N LEU A 169 -9.12 -0.26 16.80
CA LEU A 169 -10.54 -0.24 17.10
C LEU A 169 -11.35 -0.43 15.82
N ALA A 170 -12.30 -1.36 15.86
CA ALA A 170 -13.33 -1.48 14.84
C ALA A 170 -14.56 -0.68 15.28
N ILE A 171 -14.88 0.39 14.55
CA ILE A 171 -16.00 1.27 14.81
C ILE A 171 -17.10 0.95 13.80
N PRO A 172 -18.29 0.46 14.24
CA PRO A 172 -19.39 0.17 13.32
C PRO A 172 -19.88 1.44 12.61
N LEU A 173 -20.17 1.32 11.32
CA LEU A 173 -20.69 2.38 10.46
C LEU A 173 -21.85 1.83 9.63
N HIS A 174 -23.07 2.30 9.89
CA HIS A 174 -24.22 2.01 9.03
C HIS A 174 -24.39 3.12 8.00
N LEU A 175 -24.59 2.75 6.73
CA LEU A 175 -24.89 3.68 5.64
C LEU A 175 -26.19 3.25 4.95
N ASP A 176 -27.14 4.18 4.86
CA ASP A 176 -28.46 3.96 4.24
C ASP A 176 -28.37 4.00 2.70
N ASP A 177 -27.41 4.76 2.16
CA ASP A 177 -27.14 4.90 0.73
C ASP A 177 -25.70 5.42 0.54
N ASN A 178 -25.29 5.64 -0.71
CA ASN A 178 -24.04 6.33 -1.00
C ASN A 178 -24.07 7.76 -0.43
N PRO A 179 -23.13 8.12 0.46
CA PRO A 179 -23.17 9.42 1.12
C PRO A 179 -22.88 10.55 0.13
N HIS A 180 -23.50 11.71 0.36
CA HIS A 180 -23.11 12.99 -0.24
C HIS A 180 -22.08 13.73 0.61
N PHE A 181 -22.03 13.40 1.90
CA PHE A 181 -21.04 13.88 2.88
C PHE A 181 -20.79 12.78 3.91
N CYS A 182 -19.53 12.50 4.21
CA CYS A 182 -19.13 11.55 5.25
C CYS A 182 -17.80 12.01 5.87
N GLU A 183 -17.80 12.37 7.15
CA GLU A 183 -16.66 12.94 7.86
C GLU A 183 -16.51 12.30 9.24
N LEU A 184 -15.27 12.10 9.66
CA LEU A 184 -14.92 11.82 11.05
C LEU A 184 -14.40 13.09 11.70
N TYR A 185 -14.99 13.52 12.80
CA TYR A 185 -14.55 14.67 13.59
C TYR A 185 -13.96 14.23 14.93
N PHE A 186 -12.75 14.70 15.23
CA PHE A 186 -11.96 14.31 16.40
C PHE A 186 -11.88 15.44 17.41
N SER A 187 -12.20 15.16 18.68
CA SER A 187 -12.04 16.12 19.77
C SER A 187 -10.58 16.24 20.26
N ASP A 188 -9.77 15.22 20.04
CA ASP A 188 -8.38 15.14 20.50
C ASP A 188 -7.34 15.59 19.45
N GLU A 189 -6.07 15.54 19.84
CA GLU A 189 -4.89 15.77 19.00
C GLU A 189 -4.19 14.45 18.64
N GLY A 190 -4.92 13.32 18.64
CA GLY A 190 -4.35 12.01 18.36
C GLY A 190 -3.83 11.88 16.92
N ASN A 191 -2.90 10.95 16.70
CA ASN A 191 -2.38 10.62 15.38
C ASN A 191 -2.97 9.27 14.96
N TYR A 192 -3.78 9.26 13.90
CA TYR A 192 -4.54 8.07 13.54
C TYR A 192 -4.32 7.66 12.08
N MET A 193 -4.20 6.35 11.87
CA MET A 193 -4.43 5.72 10.59
C MET A 193 -5.81 5.09 10.60
N LEU A 194 -6.57 5.34 9.56
CA LEU A 194 -7.96 4.92 9.45
C LEU A 194 -8.15 4.14 8.17
N GLU A 195 -8.95 3.09 8.18
CA GLU A 195 -9.41 2.41 6.97
C GLU A 195 -10.94 2.38 6.95
N CYS A 196 -11.50 2.73 5.79
CA CYS A 196 -12.92 2.66 5.52
C CYS A 196 -13.14 2.33 4.04
N ASN A 197 -14.02 1.35 3.77
CA ASN A 197 -14.37 0.90 2.42
C ASN A 197 -13.16 0.60 1.51
N GLY A 198 -12.13 -0.08 2.05
CA GLY A 198 -10.92 -0.43 1.32
C GLY A 198 -9.97 0.73 1.08
N LYS A 199 -10.20 1.90 1.70
CA LYS A 199 -9.37 3.09 1.56
C LYS A 199 -8.76 3.51 2.88
N TRP A 200 -7.46 3.78 2.85
CA TRP A 200 -6.70 4.28 3.98
C TRP A 200 -6.66 5.80 4.04
N PHE A 201 -6.77 6.33 5.24
CA PHE A 201 -6.73 7.75 5.57
C PHE A 201 -5.76 8.00 6.70
N TYR A 202 -5.26 9.22 6.78
CA TYR A 202 -4.35 9.67 7.82
C TYR A 202 -4.90 10.93 8.49
N LYS A 203 -4.91 10.93 9.82
CA LYS A 203 -5.25 12.08 10.68
C LYS A 203 -3.99 12.52 11.42
N ALA A 204 -3.41 13.64 11.01
CA ALA A 204 -2.30 14.26 11.71
C ALA A 204 -2.78 14.90 13.04
N PRO A 205 -1.94 15.01 14.08
CA PRO A 205 -2.32 15.53 15.40
C PRO A 205 -3.20 16.79 15.34
N GLN A 206 -2.71 17.82 14.66
CA GLN A 206 -3.33 19.14 14.48
C GLN A 206 -4.59 19.16 13.59
N THR A 207 -4.96 18.03 13.00
CA THR A 207 -6.12 17.91 12.12
C THR A 207 -7.32 17.45 12.93
N LYS A 208 -8.46 18.13 12.76
CA LYS A 208 -9.69 17.83 13.52
C LYS A 208 -10.70 16.99 12.78
N PHE A 209 -10.52 16.79 11.47
CA PHE A 209 -11.46 16.03 10.67
C PHE A 209 -10.76 15.20 9.59
N VAL A 210 -11.41 14.12 9.19
CA VAL A 210 -11.04 13.30 8.03
C VAL A 210 -12.26 13.17 7.15
N ASP A 211 -12.16 13.66 5.91
CA ASP A 211 -13.18 13.48 4.89
C ASP A 211 -13.09 12.05 4.33
N LEU A 212 -14.14 11.26 4.54
CA LEU A 212 -14.25 9.87 4.09
C LEU A 212 -14.87 9.76 2.69
N MET A 213 -15.35 10.85 2.08
CA MET A 213 -15.93 10.83 0.73
C MET A 213 -15.03 10.16 -0.33
N PRO A 214 -13.70 10.31 -0.30
CA PRO A 214 -12.82 9.59 -1.23
C PRO A 214 -12.93 8.07 -1.20
N ALA A 215 -13.52 7.46 -0.16
CA ALA A 215 -13.77 6.03 -0.06
C ALA A 215 -14.92 5.55 -0.97
N PHE A 216 -15.75 6.48 -1.48
CA PHE A 216 -16.97 6.17 -2.22
C PHE A 216 -16.96 6.67 -3.67
N TYR A 217 -15.90 7.36 -4.10
CA TYR A 217 -15.81 7.90 -5.47
C TYR A 217 -15.55 6.85 -6.55
N GLU A 218 -14.71 5.86 -6.25
CA GLU A 218 -14.42 4.75 -7.19
C GLU A 218 -15.42 3.60 -7.03
N ASP A 219 -15.84 3.35 -5.79
CA ASP A 219 -16.68 2.21 -5.39
C ASP A 219 -17.93 2.72 -4.65
N ALA A 220 -18.82 3.38 -5.40
CA ALA A 220 -20.06 3.91 -4.85
C ALA A 220 -20.98 2.81 -4.33
N LEU A 221 -21.68 3.08 -3.22
CA LEU A 221 -22.65 2.16 -2.66
C LEU A 221 -23.91 2.12 -3.53
N MET A 222 -24.47 0.93 -3.73
CA MET A 222 -25.69 0.73 -4.53
C MET A 222 -26.91 0.40 -3.68
N THR A 223 -26.69 0.04 -2.41
CA THR A 223 -27.71 -0.37 -1.44
C THR A 223 -27.21 -0.03 -0.03
N PRO A 224 -28.12 0.08 0.96
CA PRO A 224 -27.73 0.18 2.36
C PRO A 224 -26.72 -0.91 2.74
N CYS A 225 -25.70 -0.55 3.52
CA CYS A 225 -24.68 -1.48 3.97
C CYS A 225 -24.11 -1.13 5.35
N ASP A 226 -23.61 -2.15 6.03
CA ASP A 226 -22.80 -2.01 7.23
C ASP A 226 -21.32 -2.09 6.86
N LEU A 227 -20.56 -1.09 7.27
CA LEU A 227 -19.12 -1.01 7.15
C LEU A 227 -18.48 -0.95 8.54
N GLN A 228 -17.17 -1.11 8.58
CA GLN A 228 -16.35 -0.83 9.75
C GLN A 228 -15.35 0.26 9.40
N ILE A 229 -15.14 1.19 10.33
CA ILE A 229 -13.97 2.06 10.32
C ILE A 229 -12.94 1.40 11.23
N ARG A 230 -11.76 1.10 10.67
CA ARG A 230 -10.65 0.55 11.45
C ARG A 230 -9.73 1.69 11.84
N LEU A 231 -9.56 1.92 13.13
CA LEU A 231 -8.72 2.98 13.67
C LEU A 231 -7.49 2.38 14.34
N PHE A 232 -6.32 2.86 13.94
CA PHE A 232 -5.03 2.54 14.56
C PHE A 232 -4.35 3.83 15.01
N ALA A 233 -3.52 3.74 16.06
CA ALA A 233 -2.94 4.89 16.72
C ALA A 233 -1.39 4.87 16.73
N PRO A 234 -0.74 5.05 15.55
CA PRO A 234 0.72 5.15 15.48
C PRO A 234 1.27 6.37 16.23
N PRO A 235 2.56 6.37 16.59
CA PRO A 235 3.17 7.48 17.31
C PRO A 235 3.18 8.74 16.44
N ALA A 236 2.73 9.86 17.01
CA ALA A 236 2.61 11.14 16.30
C ALA A 236 3.92 11.65 15.71
N SER A 237 5.05 11.34 16.38
CA SER A 237 6.38 11.74 15.94
C SER A 237 6.95 10.86 14.81
N GLY A 238 6.29 9.73 14.52
CA GLY A 238 6.82 8.68 13.65
C GLY A 238 8.06 7.98 14.21
N LYS A 239 8.36 8.16 15.50
CA LYS A 239 9.52 7.55 16.18
C LYS A 239 9.07 6.64 17.30
N ASN A 240 9.84 5.58 17.46
CA ASN A 240 9.81 4.71 18.63
C ASN A 240 10.36 5.49 19.84
N GLU A 241 9.75 5.36 21.02
CA GLU A 241 10.09 6.13 22.23
C GLU A 241 10.81 5.24 23.25
N PRO A 242 12.15 5.09 23.20
CA PRO A 242 12.89 3.97 23.80
C PRO A 242 12.93 3.89 25.35
N GLU A 243 12.06 4.59 26.08
CA GLU A 243 12.20 4.79 27.53
C GLU A 243 11.85 3.54 28.38
N HIS A 244 11.13 2.54 27.85
CA HIS A 244 10.63 1.36 28.59
C HIS A 244 11.04 -0.01 27.99
N GLY A 245 12.16 -0.10 27.29
CA GLY A 245 12.83 -1.36 26.96
C GLY A 245 12.26 -2.17 25.79
N ASP A 246 10.92 -2.33 25.70
CA ASP A 246 10.23 -2.91 24.51
C ASP A 246 9.91 -1.83 23.45
N ASP A 247 10.12 -0.56 23.81
CA ASP A 247 9.69 0.59 23.04
C ASP A 247 10.51 0.84 21.77
N LEU A 248 11.52 0.00 21.49
CA LEU A 248 12.21 -0.01 20.20
C LEU A 248 11.39 -0.67 19.10
N LEU A 249 10.41 -1.49 19.45
CA LEU A 249 9.55 -2.21 18.51
C LEU A 249 8.10 -1.79 18.64
N ASN A 250 7.65 -1.46 19.86
CA ASN A 250 6.28 -1.12 20.14
C ASN A 250 6.14 0.34 20.59
N SER A 251 4.98 0.92 20.30
CA SER A 251 4.53 2.20 20.84
C SER A 251 3.09 2.04 21.34
N TYR A 252 2.72 2.84 22.33
CA TYR A 252 1.43 2.70 22.99
C TYR A 252 0.71 4.04 23.03
N THR A 253 -0.53 4.06 22.53
CA THR A 253 -1.35 5.27 22.47
C THR A 253 -2.68 5.03 23.17
N THR A 254 -3.03 5.89 24.14
CA THR A 254 -4.34 5.85 24.78
C THR A 254 -5.36 6.66 23.99
N VAL A 255 -6.39 5.99 23.50
CA VAL A 255 -7.58 6.60 22.88
C VAL A 255 -8.61 6.85 23.98
N THR A 256 -9.06 8.09 24.11
CA THR A 256 -9.99 8.50 25.19
C THR A 256 -11.41 8.78 24.68
N ALA A 257 -11.57 9.03 23.38
CA ALA A 257 -12.85 9.26 22.72
C ALA A 257 -12.82 8.69 21.29
N LEU A 258 -13.97 8.23 20.79
CA LEU A 258 -14.13 7.92 19.37
C LEU A 258 -14.43 9.22 18.60
N PRO A 259 -14.12 9.28 17.28
CA PRO A 259 -14.58 10.38 16.45
C PRO A 259 -16.10 10.43 16.38
N GLU A 260 -16.64 11.65 16.28
CA GLU A 260 -18.02 11.88 15.86
C GLU A 260 -18.13 11.59 14.36
N ILE A 261 -19.07 10.72 13.99
CA ILE A 261 -19.35 10.39 12.59
C ILE A 261 -20.46 11.31 12.08
N ARG A 262 -20.18 12.08 11.02
CA ARG A 262 -21.13 13.00 10.40
C ARG A 262 -21.43 12.56 8.98
N ILE A 263 -22.70 12.30 8.68
CA ILE A 263 -23.15 11.78 7.39
C ILE A 263 -24.33 12.60 6.89
N ALA A 264 -24.36 12.88 5.59
CA ALA A 264 -25.55 13.36 4.90
C ALA A 264 -25.71 12.64 3.56
N TYR A 265 -26.96 12.39 3.17
CA TYR A 265 -27.33 11.68 1.94
C TYR A 265 -27.91 12.60 0.87
N ASP A 266 -27.97 13.90 1.12
CA ASP A 266 -28.48 14.88 0.18
C ASP A 266 -27.56 16.12 0.15
N PRO A 267 -27.47 16.83 -0.98
CA PRO A 267 -26.85 18.13 -1.00
C PRO A 267 -27.62 19.10 -0.10
N VAL A 268 -26.90 19.99 0.59
CA VAL A 268 -27.50 20.99 1.49
C VAL A 268 -28.40 21.98 0.73
N GLU A 269 -28.08 22.25 -0.52
CA GLU A 269 -28.83 23.14 -1.40
C GLU A 269 -29.22 22.38 -2.68
N ALA A 270 -30.44 22.63 -3.17
CA ALA A 270 -30.90 22.02 -4.41
C ALA A 270 -30.10 22.52 -5.62
N SER A 271 -30.05 21.71 -6.69
CA SER A 271 -29.54 22.14 -7.99
C SER A 271 -30.26 23.42 -8.43
N ARG A 272 -29.50 24.39 -8.95
CA ARG A 272 -30.04 25.62 -9.53
C ARG A 272 -30.14 25.58 -11.05
N ASP A 273 -29.67 24.48 -11.65
CA ASP A 273 -29.77 24.14 -13.08
C ASP A 273 -30.68 22.92 -13.27
#